data_AF-A0A088CFH0-F1
#
_entry.id   AF-A0A088CFH0-F1
#
_cell.length_a   1.000
_cell.length_b   1.000
_cell.length_c   1.000
_cell.angle_alpha   90.00
_cell.angle_beta   90.00
_cell.angle_gamma   90.00
#
_symmetry.space_group_name_H-M   'P 1'
#
loop_
_entity.id
_entity.type
_entity.pdbx_description
1 polymer ?
#
loop_
_entity_poly.entity_id
_entity_poly.type
_entity_poly.pdbx_seq_one_letter_code
_entity_poly.pdbx_strand_id
1 'polypeptide(L)'
;EDDGFYELQPADYFNLVSNRIAEQSKALKTRKMREAELAAQRAKITKAVMRVRFPDGYILEADFHPSETVRSLVDLLLKVIARPDLPFYL
;
A
#
# COMPACT_ATOMS: atom_id res chain seq x y z
N GLU A 1 31.46 7.82 5.50
CA GLU A 1 30.00 8.02 5.55
C GLU A 1 29.76 9.33 6.30
N ASP A 2 28.65 10.02 6.06
CA ASP A 2 28.34 11.27 6.77
C ASP A 2 27.59 10.91 8.05
N ASP A 3 28.33 10.87 9.17
CA ASP A 3 27.82 10.46 10.49
C ASP A 3 26.65 11.36 10.95
N GLY A 4 26.56 12.59 10.43
CA GLY A 4 25.48 13.54 10.71
C GLY A 4 24.09 13.09 10.23
N PHE A 5 23.98 12.15 9.28
CA PHE A 5 22.69 11.61 8.83
C PHE A 5 21.93 10.89 9.94
N TYR A 6 22.65 10.30 10.91
CA TYR A 6 22.06 9.54 12.01
C TYR A 6 21.90 10.39 13.29
N GLU A 7 22.40 11.61 13.32
CA GLU A 7 22.27 12.51 14.46
C GLU A 7 20.90 13.20 14.46
N LEU A 8 20.16 13.07 15.56
CA LEU A 8 18.87 13.75 15.75
C LEU A 8 19.05 15.26 15.67
N GLN A 9 18.35 15.87 14.72
CA GLN A 9 18.32 17.32 14.58
C GLN A 9 17.26 17.93 15.50
N PRO A 10 17.40 19.21 15.88
CA PRO A 10 16.38 19.90 16.68
C PRO A 10 14.97 19.84 16.06
N ALA A 11 14.86 19.85 14.73
CA ALA A 11 13.60 19.67 14.02
C ALA A 11 12.96 18.30 14.27
N ASP A 12 13.76 17.24 14.34
CA ASP A 12 13.29 15.88 14.63
C ASP A 12 12.69 15.79 16.03
N TYR A 13 13.32 16.45 17.01
CA TYR A 13 12.81 16.54 18.36
C TYR A 13 11.41 17.18 18.40
N PHE A 14 11.21 18.31 17.71
CA PHE A 14 9.89 18.95 17.65
C PHE A 14 8.84 18.09 16.94
N ASN A 15 9.21 17.38 15.87
CA ASN A 15 8.32 16.44 15.19
C ASN A 15 7.90 15.28 16.11
N LEU A 16 8.86 14.69 16.83
CA LEU A 16 8.62 13.63 17.83
C LEU A 16 7.67 14.09 18.94
N VAL A 17 7.91 15.27 19.51
CA VAL A 17 7.08 15.85 20.57
C VAL A 17 5.67 16.16 20.05
N SER A 18 5.56 16.75 18.85
CA SER A 18 4.28 17.08 18.23
C SER A 18 3.44 15.84 17.93
N ASN A 19 4.07 14.79 17.39
CA ASN A 19 3.41 13.51 17.14
C ASN A 19 2.91 12.86 18.44
N ARG A 20 3.73 12.88 19.49
CA ARG A 20 3.34 12.35 20.81
C ARG A 20 2.14 13.10 21.40
N ILE A 21 2.13 14.42 21.31
CA ILE A 21 1.00 15.24 21.76
C ILE A 21 -0.26 14.92 20.94
N ALA A 22 -0.13 14.79 19.62
CA ALA A 22 -1.24 14.43 18.74
C ALA A 22 -1.82 13.04 19.10
N GLU A 23 -0.98 12.06 19.39
CA GLU A 23 -1.41 10.73 19.85
C GLU A 23 -2.12 10.75 21.21
N GLN A 24 -1.62 11.56 22.15
CA GLN A 24 -2.26 11.72 23.46
C GLN A 24 -3.60 12.47 23.37
N SER A 25 -3.74 13.39 22.41
CA SER A 25 -4.98 14.14 22.15
C SER A 25 -6.01 13.41 21.29
N LYS A 26 -5.77 12.14 20.96
CA LYS A 26 -6.59 11.38 19.99
C LYS A 26 -7.99 11.14 20.56
N ALA A 27 -8.93 11.99 20.16
CA ALA A 27 -10.33 11.89 20.53
C ALA A 27 -11.02 10.68 19.89
N LEU A 28 -12.17 10.27 20.45
CA LEU A 28 -13.00 9.20 19.91
C LEU A 28 -13.45 9.54 18.47
N LYS A 29 -13.07 8.70 17.50
CA LYS A 29 -13.48 8.90 16.10
C LYS A 29 -14.91 8.41 15.88
N THR A 30 -15.79 9.32 15.49
CA THR A 30 -17.16 8.99 15.05
C THR A 30 -17.13 8.13 13.78
N ARG A 31 -18.23 7.41 13.50
CA ARG A 31 -18.37 6.64 12.25
C ARG A 31 -18.20 7.52 11.01
N LYS A 32 -18.79 8.71 11.01
CA LYS A 32 -18.68 9.67 9.89
C LYS A 32 -17.24 10.12 9.66
N MET A 33 -16.47 10.40 10.72
CA MET A 33 -15.06 10.77 10.59
C MET A 33 -14.23 9.62 10.00
N ARG A 34 -14.47 8.37 10.43
CA ARG A 34 -13.78 7.20 9.88
C ARG A 34 -14.10 6.98 8.41
N GLU A 35 -15.35 7.09 8.00
CA GLU A 35 -15.75 6.93 6.60
C GLU A 35 -15.16 8.03 5.71
N ALA A 36 -15.16 9.29 6.16
CA ALA A 36 -14.56 10.40 5.42
C ALA A 36 -13.04 10.28 5.28
N GLU A 37 -12.34 9.86 6.34
CA GLU A 37 -10.89 9.62 6.31
C GLU A 37 -10.52 8.48 5.36
N LEU A 38 -11.27 7.37 5.39
CA LEU A 38 -11.09 6.24 4.45
C LEU A 38 -11.38 6.65 3.01
N ALA A 39 -12.42 7.45 2.76
CA ALA A 39 -12.72 7.98 1.44
C ALA A 39 -11.60 8.88 0.91
N ALA A 40 -11.09 9.80 1.76
CA ALA A 40 -9.96 10.65 1.43
C ALA A 40 -8.68 9.84 1.17
N GLN A 41 -8.45 8.77 1.93
CA GLN A 41 -7.30 7.89 1.73
C GLN A 41 -7.41 7.09 0.42
N ARG A 42 -8.59 6.55 0.11
CA ARG A 42 -8.86 5.86 -1.16
C ARG A 42 -8.71 6.79 -2.36
N ALA A 43 -9.11 8.05 -2.23
CA ALA A 43 -8.96 9.05 -3.29
C ALA A 43 -7.49 9.39 -3.60
N LYS A 44 -6.56 9.21 -2.64
CA LYS A 44 -5.13 9.48 -2.85
C LYS A 44 -4.44 8.43 -3.73
N ILE A 45 -4.92 7.18 -3.69
CA ILE A 45 -4.35 6.09 -4.49
C ILE A 45 -5.27 5.92 -5.70
N THR A 46 -4.82 6.36 -6.85
CA THR A 46 -5.56 6.27 -8.11
C THR A 46 -5.14 5.07 -8.96
N LYS A 47 -4.00 4.47 -8.64
CA LYS A 47 -3.39 3.37 -9.38
C LYS A 47 -2.70 2.39 -8.42
N ALA A 48 -2.91 1.10 -8.64
CA ALA A 48 -2.21 0.02 -7.96
C ALA A 48 -1.42 -0.78 -8.99
N VAL A 49 -0.11 -0.93 -8.80
CA VAL A 49 0.73 -1.76 -9.66
C VAL A 49 0.96 -3.09 -8.96
N MET A 50 0.58 -4.20 -9.59
CA MET A 50 0.83 -5.54 -9.05
C MET A 50 1.93 -6.22 -9.85
N ARG A 51 2.85 -6.89 -9.13
CA ARG A 51 3.97 -7.63 -9.69
C ARG A 51 3.90 -9.08 -9.24
N VAL A 52 3.66 -10.00 -10.17
CA VAL A 52 3.63 -11.45 -9.92
C VAL A 52 4.95 -12.04 -10.39
N ARG A 53 5.71 -12.65 -9.48
CA ARG A 53 6.95 -13.35 -9.80
C ARG A 53 6.66 -14.82 -10.06
N PHE A 54 7.04 -15.31 -11.24
CA PHE A 54 6.97 -16.71 -11.60
C PHE A 54 8.18 -17.49 -11.08
N PRO A 55 8.06 -18.83 -10.93
CA PRO A 55 9.15 -19.68 -10.42
C PRO A 55 10.41 -19.69 -11.30
N ASP A 56 10.28 -19.34 -12.57
CA ASP A 56 11.36 -19.21 -13.55
C ASP A 56 12.07 -17.85 -13.48
N GLY A 57 11.68 -16.98 -12.55
CA GLY A 57 12.30 -15.68 -12.29
C GLY A 57 11.70 -14.52 -13.09
N TYR A 58 10.77 -14.79 -14.01
CA TYR A 58 10.07 -13.74 -14.74
C TYR A 58 9.08 -12.99 -13.83
N ILE A 59 8.84 -11.72 -14.12
CA ILE A 59 7.90 -10.88 -13.38
C ILE A 59 6.85 -10.34 -14.35
N LEU A 60 5.58 -10.63 -14.08
CA LEU A 60 4.45 -9.97 -14.73
C LEU A 60 4.06 -8.75 -13.92
N GLU A 61 4.21 -7.58 -14.52
CA GLU A 61 3.75 -6.31 -13.97
C GLU A 61 2.48 -5.88 -14.68
N ALA A 62 1.47 -5.49 -13.91
CA ALA A 62 0.22 -4.98 -14.45
C ALA A 62 -0.37 -3.88 -13.57
N ASP A 63 -1.04 -2.95 -14.24
CA ASP A 63 -1.72 -1.83 -13.64
C ASP A 63 -3.17 -2.19 -13.33
N PHE A 64 -3.59 -1.92 -12.10
CA PHE A 64 -4.93 -2.15 -11.60
C PHE A 64 -5.51 -0.87 -11.00
N HIS A 65 -6.83 -0.77 -11.03
CA HIS A 65 -7.52 0.22 -10.22
C HIS A 65 -7.57 -0.26 -8.75
N PRO A 66 -7.36 0.61 -7.75
CA PRO A 66 -7.32 0.18 -6.33
C PRO A 66 -8.62 -0.43 -5.78
N SER A 67 -9.71 -0.36 -6.53
CA SER A 67 -10.98 -1.03 -6.21
C SER A 67 -11.16 -2.38 -6.91
N GLU A 68 -10.22 -2.79 -7.76
CA GLU A 68 -10.24 -4.11 -8.36
C GLU A 68 -9.95 -5.20 -7.34
N THR A 69 -10.44 -6.39 -7.64
CA THR A 69 -10.35 -7.54 -6.73
C THR A 69 -9.18 -8.42 -7.11
N VAL A 70 -8.74 -9.27 -6.18
CA VAL A 70 -7.73 -10.31 -6.46
C VAL A 70 -8.18 -11.23 -7.61
N ARG A 71 -9.49 -11.40 -7.80
CA ARG A 71 -10.04 -12.14 -8.94
C ARG A 71 -9.61 -11.53 -10.28
N SER A 72 -9.59 -10.20 -10.43
CA SER A 72 -9.11 -9.54 -11.66
C SER A 72 -7.65 -9.90 -11.97
N LEU A 73 -6.81 -10.05 -10.94
CA LEU A 73 -5.43 -10.51 -11.08
C LEU A 73 -5.37 -11.98 -11.51
N VAL A 74 -6.18 -12.86 -10.91
CA VAL A 74 -6.26 -14.28 -11.32
C VAL A 74 -6.74 -14.40 -12.76
N ASP A 75 -7.76 -13.64 -13.15
CA ASP A 75 -8.29 -13.63 -14.52
C ASP A 75 -7.25 -13.12 -15.53
N LEU A 76 -6.39 -12.16 -15.13
CA LEU A 76 -5.24 -11.73 -15.93
C LEU A 76 -4.22 -12.88 -16.08
N LEU A 77 -3.86 -13.54 -14.98
CA LEU A 77 -2.89 -14.63 -15.00
C LEU A 77 -3.37 -15.79 -15.87
N LEU A 78 -4.65 -16.18 -15.78
CA LEU A 78 -5.25 -17.22 -16.63
C LEU A 78 -5.15 -16.91 -18.13
N LYS A 79 -5.11 -15.64 -18.54
CA LYS A 79 -4.94 -15.23 -19.94
C LYS A 79 -3.47 -15.23 -20.40
N VAL A 80 -2.53 -15.07 -19.47
CA VAL A 80 -1.10 -14.92 -19.76
C VAL A 80 -0.37 -16.27 -19.66
N ILE A 81 -0.83 -17.18 -18.80
CA ILE A 81 -0.22 -18.50 -18.67
C ILE A 81 -0.56 -19.42 -19.84
N ALA A 82 0.43 -20.18 -20.30
CA ALA A 82 0.26 -21.12 -21.42
C ALA A 82 -0.63 -22.33 -21.08
N ARG A 83 -0.75 -22.67 -19.79
CA ARG A 83 -1.53 -23.82 -19.28
C ARG A 83 -2.51 -23.34 -18.20
N PRO A 84 -3.69 -22.82 -18.58
CA PRO A 84 -4.70 -22.33 -17.64
C PRO A 84 -5.41 -23.45 -16.86
N ASP A 85 -5.25 -24.69 -17.30
CA ASP A 85 -5.76 -25.91 -16.66
C ASP A 85 -4.95 -26.31 -15.40
N LEU A 86 -3.71 -25.83 -15.29
CA LEU A 86 -2.87 -26.13 -14.14
C LEU A 86 -3.29 -25.28 -12.93
N PRO A 87 -3.58 -25.88 -11.77
CA PRO A 87 -3.90 -25.12 -10.58
C PRO A 87 -2.69 -24.32 -10.10
N PHE A 88 -2.91 -23.06 -9.74
CA PHE A 88 -1.92 -22.20 -9.11
C PHE A 88 -2.55 -21.40 -7.96
N TYR A 89 -1.71 -20.81 -7.13
CA TYR A 89 -2.09 -19.89 -6.05
C TYR A 89 -1.21 -18.65 -6.12
N LEU A 90 -1.67 -17.56 -5.49
CA LEU A 90 -1.01 -16.27 -5.41
C LEU A 90 -0.48 -16.01 -4.00
#